data_AF-A0AAN5L7N6-F1
#
_entry.id   AF-A0AAN5L7N6-F1
#
_cell.length_a   1.000
_cell.length_b   1.000
_cell.length_c   1.000
_cell.angle_alpha   90.00
_cell.angle_beta   90.00
_cell.angle_gamma   90.00
#
_symmetry.space_group_name_H-M   'P 1'
#
loop_
_entity.id
_entity.type
_entity.pdbx_description
1 polymer ?
#
loop_
_entity_poly.entity_id
_entity_poly.type
_entity_poly.pdbx_seq_one_letter_code
_entity_poly.pdbx_strand_id
1 'polypeptide(L)'
;MVPRFGARLVQEGNRLHYLADRASLMGNFSDTECFKLNDAFPHFISQMESMLTTGELIPRHHHCVTLYHNGFTCEADTLGSCGYVYIAVYPTQR
;
A
#
# COMPACT_ATOMS: atom_id res chain seq x y z
N MET A 1 2.53 13.08 5.29
CA MET A 1 3.98 13.26 5.07
C MET A 1 4.23 13.40 3.58
N VAL A 2 5.21 14.21 3.16
CA VAL A 2 5.62 14.40 1.76
C VAL A 2 7.13 14.09 1.69
N PRO A 3 7.62 13.28 0.74
CA PRO A 3 6.89 12.68 -0.40
C PRO A 3 6.00 11.50 -0.01
N ARG A 4 4.96 11.24 -0.83
CA ARG A 4 4.02 10.12 -0.63
C ARG A 4 3.52 9.58 -1.96
N PHE A 5 3.46 8.26 -2.05
CA PHE A 5 2.81 7.51 -3.12
C PHE A 5 1.48 6.94 -2.59
N GLY A 6 0.37 7.24 -3.26
CA GLY A 6 -0.94 6.69 -2.93
C GLY A 6 -1.48 5.86 -4.08
N ALA A 7 -2.18 4.77 -3.78
CA ALA A 7 -2.86 3.98 -4.80
C ALA A 7 -4.17 3.38 -4.27
N ARG A 8 -5.08 3.09 -5.19
CA ARG A 8 -6.25 2.24 -4.94
C ARG A 8 -6.09 0.93 -5.70
N LEU A 9 -5.72 -0.12 -4.98
CA LEU A 9 -5.53 -1.47 -5.49
C LEU A 9 -6.88 -2.16 -5.67
N VAL A 10 -7.05 -2.91 -6.76
CA VAL A 10 -8.23 -3.75 -6.97
C VAL A 10 -8.04 -5.07 -6.25
N GLN A 11 -9.02 -5.46 -5.44
CA GLN A 11 -9.01 -6.73 -4.73
C GLN A 11 -9.84 -7.77 -5.48
N GLU A 12 -9.22 -8.89 -5.85
CA GLU A 12 -9.88 -10.07 -6.40
C GLU A 12 -9.64 -11.28 -5.47
N GLY A 13 -10.61 -11.58 -4.60
CA GLY A 13 -10.39 -12.54 -3.52
C GLY A 13 -9.27 -12.05 -2.59
N ASN A 14 -8.17 -12.78 -2.50
CA ASN A 14 -7.01 -12.40 -1.69
C ASN A 14 -5.87 -11.81 -2.54
N ARG A 15 -6.11 -11.56 -3.84
CA ARG A 15 -5.13 -10.95 -4.74
C ARG A 15 -5.34 -9.45 -4.89
N LEU A 16 -4.25 -8.72 -5.04
CA LEU A 16 -4.24 -7.27 -5.20
C LEU A 16 -3.61 -6.87 -6.52
N HIS A 17 -4.36 -6.08 -7.30
CA HIS A 17 -3.94 -5.60 -8.60
C HIS A 17 -3.67 -4.10 -8.55
N TYR A 18 -2.44 -3.74 -8.90
CA TYR A 18 -2.05 -2.34 -9.07
C TYR A 18 -2.51 -1.81 -10.42
N LEU A 19 -3.10 -0.61 -10.42
CA LEU A 19 -3.50 0.12 -11.61
C LEU A 19 -2.93 1.53 -11.56
N ALA A 20 -2.10 1.90 -12.54
CA ALA A 20 -1.38 3.16 -12.56
C ALA A 20 -2.30 4.39 -12.67
N ASP A 21 -3.44 4.26 -13.35
CA ASP A 21 -4.48 5.30 -13.46
C ASP A 21 -5.21 5.56 -12.13
N ARG A 22 -5.02 4.68 -11.14
CA ARG A 22 -5.56 4.80 -9.77
C ARG A 22 -4.48 5.10 -8.74
N ALA A 23 -3.31 5.56 -9.19
CA ALA A 23 -2.21 5.96 -8.35
C ALA A 23 -1.97 7.47 -8.43
N SER A 24 -1.43 8.03 -7.36
CA SER A 24 -1.02 9.42 -7.31
C SER A 24 0.29 9.55 -6.53
N LEU A 25 1.10 10.51 -6.94
CA LEU A 25 2.31 10.92 -6.24
C LEU A 25 2.10 12.33 -5.70
N MET A 26 2.49 12.55 -4.45
CA MET A 26 2.48 13.83 -3.79
C MET A 26 3.90 14.19 -3.36
N GLY A 27 4.43 15.27 -3.93
CA GLY A 27 5.85 15.61 -3.84
C GLY A 27 6.73 14.68 -4.68
N ASN A 28 8.04 14.85 -4.55
CA ASN A 28 9.02 14.10 -5.33
C ASN A 28 9.86 13.23 -4.41
N PHE A 29 9.93 11.94 -4.74
CA PHE A 29 10.95 11.05 -4.21
C PHE A 29 12.28 11.34 -4.93
N SER A 30 13.40 11.25 -4.24
CA SER A 30 14.72 11.24 -4.87
C SER A 30 14.91 9.98 -5.72
N ASP A 31 15.86 9.99 -6.67
CA ASP A 31 16.13 8.81 -7.51
C ASP A 31 16.42 7.55 -6.69
N THR A 32 17.17 7.70 -5.60
CA THR A 32 17.48 6.60 -4.68
C THR A 32 16.23 6.06 -3.99
N GLU A 33 15.32 6.95 -3.57
CA GLU A 33 14.05 6.54 -2.98
C GLU A 33 13.12 5.88 -4.00
N CYS A 34 13.11 6.35 -5.26
CA CYS A 34 12.35 5.70 -6.34
C CYS A 34 12.80 4.24 -6.55
N PHE A 35 14.11 3.99 -6.60
CA PHE A 35 14.62 2.62 -6.71
C PHE A 35 14.22 1.75 -5.52
N LYS A 36 14.33 2.27 -4.30
CA LYS A 36 13.91 1.53 -3.10
C LYS A 36 12.41 1.31 -3.04
N LEU A 37 11.60 2.27 -3.49
CA LEU A 37 10.15 2.14 -3.56
C LEU A 37 9.74 1.06 -4.56
N ASN A 38 10.40 0.99 -5.72
CA ASN A 38 10.15 -0.06 -6.71
C ASN A 38 10.43 -1.46 -6.16
N ASP A 39 11.42 -1.60 -5.28
CA ASP A 39 11.75 -2.86 -4.59
C ASP A 39 10.78 -3.15 -3.44
N ALA A 40 10.41 -2.14 -2.66
CA ALA A 40 9.52 -2.29 -1.51
C ALA A 40 8.06 -2.54 -1.90
N PHE A 41 7.62 -2.02 -3.05
CA PHE A 41 6.20 -2.05 -3.43
C PHE A 41 5.64 -3.47 -3.58
N PRO A 42 6.29 -4.40 -4.34
CA PRO A 42 5.87 -5.79 -4.37
C PRO A 42 5.81 -6.46 -2.99
N HIS A 43 6.74 -6.12 -2.10
CA HIS A 43 6.74 -6.63 -0.73
C HIS A 43 5.49 -6.22 0.05
N PHE A 44 5.08 -4.95 -0.05
CA PHE A 44 3.83 -4.49 0.57
C PHE A 44 2.61 -5.19 -0.03
N ILE A 45 2.57 -5.39 -1.35
CA ILE A 45 1.49 -6.12 -2.02
C ILE A 45 1.36 -7.53 -1.43
N SER A 46 2.45 -8.31 -1.42
CA SER A 46 2.43 -9.68 -0.92
C SER A 46 2.07 -9.75 0.57
N GLN A 47 2.51 -8.80 1.39
CA GLN A 47 2.11 -8.74 2.80
C GLN A 47 0.60 -8.49 2.94
N MET A 48 0.04 -7.53 2.19
CA MET A 48 -1.40 -7.25 2.24
C MET A 48 -2.23 -8.43 1.72
N GLU A 49 -1.80 -9.14 0.68
CA GLU A 49 -2.44 -10.38 0.20
C GLU A 49 -2.42 -11.50 1.27
N SER A 50 -1.31 -11.61 2.01
CA SER A 50 -1.24 -12.50 3.18
C SER A 50 -2.23 -12.07 4.27
N MET A 51 -2.34 -10.78 4.57
CA MET A 51 -3.26 -10.26 5.58
C MET A 51 -4.74 -10.42 5.19
N LEU A 52 -5.06 -10.34 3.90
CA LEU A 52 -6.39 -10.70 3.38
C LEU A 52 -6.68 -12.18 3.61
N THR A 53 -5.67 -13.03 3.49
CA THR A 53 -5.78 -14.48 3.70
C THR A 53 -5.93 -14.84 5.19
N THR A 54 -5.21 -14.16 6.08
CA THR A 54 -5.30 -14.38 7.54
C THR A 54 -6.52 -13.71 8.18
N GLY A 55 -7.13 -12.73 7.49
CA GLY A 55 -8.25 -11.96 7.99
C GLY A 55 -7.84 -10.77 8.87
N GLU A 56 -6.56 -10.40 8.90
CA GLU A 56 -6.09 -9.16 9.53
C GLU A 56 -6.54 -7.93 8.74
N LEU A 57 -6.60 -8.06 7.41
CA LEU A 57 -7.21 -7.06 6.54
C LEU A 57 -8.57 -7.60 6.06
N ILE A 58 -9.67 -6.98 6.50
CA ILE A 58 -11.02 -7.48 6.21
C ILE A 58 -11.73 -6.55 5.22
N PRO A 59 -12.18 -7.04 4.04
CA PRO A 59 -12.77 -6.21 2.99
C PRO A 59 -14.02 -5.39 3.39
N ARG A 60 -14.71 -5.83 4.45
CA ARG A 60 -15.97 -5.26 4.93
C ARG A 60 -15.81 -4.36 6.15
N HIS A 61 -14.60 -4.22 6.68
CA HIS A 61 -14.34 -3.43 7.88
C HIS A 61 -13.32 -2.36 7.59
N HIS A 62 -13.56 -1.18 8.16
CA HIS A 62 -12.57 -0.13 8.19
C HIS A 62 -11.50 -0.48 9.24
N HIS A 63 -10.30 -0.79 8.78
CA HIS A 63 -9.17 -1.09 9.65
C HIS A 63 -7.88 -0.77 8.92
N CYS A 64 -7.23 0.30 9.37
CA CYS A 64 -5.94 0.72 8.83
C CYS A 64 -4.83 -0.10 9.47
N VAL A 65 -4.02 -0.75 8.64
CA VAL A 65 -2.81 -1.47 9.04
C VAL A 65 -1.59 -0.70 8.57
N THR A 66 -0.52 -0.75 9.38
CA THR A 66 0.75 -0.08 9.06
C THR A 66 1.84 -1.12 8.85
N LEU A 67 2.44 -1.11 7.67
CA LEU A 67 3.53 -1.99 7.26
C LEU A 67 4.83 -1.20 7.14
N TYR A 68 5.96 -1.88 7.35
CA TYR A 68 7.28 -1.29 7.27
C TYR A 68 8.20 -2.16 6.42
N HIS A 69 8.86 -1.56 5.43
CA HIS A 69 9.83 -2.26 4.60
C HIS A 69 10.80 -1.27 3.95
N ASN A 70 12.10 -1.58 3.92
CA ASN A 70 13.16 -0.79 3.27
C ASN A 70 13.16 0.73 3.57
N GLY A 71 12.81 1.10 4.79
CA GLY A 71 12.74 2.51 5.22
C GLY A 71 11.51 3.26 4.72
N PHE A 72 10.49 2.53 4.24
CA PHE A 72 9.16 3.05 3.96
C PHE A 72 8.14 2.54 4.96
N THR A 73 7.17 3.40 5.23
CA THR A 73 5.93 3.09 5.91
C THR A 73 4.83 2.98 4.84
N CYS A 74 4.02 1.93 4.90
CA CYS A 74 2.83 1.76 4.07
C CYS A 74 1.61 1.64 4.99
N GLU A 75 0.71 2.62 4.93
CA GLU A 75 -0.62 2.52 5.52
C GLU A 75 -1.56 1.88 4.48
N ALA A 76 -2.35 0.90 4.91
CA ALA A 76 -3.31 0.21 4.05
C ALA A 76 -4.65 0.04 4.75
N ASP A 77 -5.76 0.34 4.07
CA ASP A 77 -7.11 0.14 4.59
C ASP A 77 -8.06 -0.29 3.47
N THR A 78 -9.02 -1.17 3.75
CA THR A 78 -10.05 -1.55 2.79
C THR A 78 -11.18 -0.52 2.72
N LEU A 79 -11.33 0.29 3.76
CA LEU A 79 -12.42 1.23 4.01
C LEU A 79 -13.82 0.57 3.91
N GLY A 80 -13.90 -0.75 4.14
CA GLY A 80 -15.14 -1.51 3.97
C GLY A 80 -15.65 -1.57 2.52
N SER A 81 -14.79 -1.29 1.53
CA SER A 81 -15.17 -1.14 0.12
C SER A 81 -15.59 -2.44 -0.58
N CYS A 82 -15.32 -3.59 0.03
CA CYS A 82 -15.58 -4.93 -0.53
C CYS A 82 -14.91 -5.23 -1.88
N GLY A 83 -13.91 -4.45 -2.29
CA GLY A 83 -13.23 -4.65 -3.57
C GLY A 83 -11.98 -3.80 -3.79
N TYR A 84 -11.58 -2.99 -2.83
CA TYR A 84 -10.40 -2.15 -2.92
C TYR A 84 -9.57 -2.17 -1.63
N VAL A 85 -8.26 -1.96 -1.81
CA VAL A 85 -7.35 -1.59 -0.73
C VAL A 85 -6.74 -0.25 -1.09
N TYR A 86 -6.89 0.71 -0.20
CA TYR A 86 -6.36 2.06 -0.31
C TYR A 86 -5.03 2.10 0.43
N ILE A 87 -3.98 2.57 -0.24
CA ILE A 87 -2.66 2.61 0.34
C ILE A 87 -2.03 3.99 0.28
N ALA A 88 -1.15 4.25 1.25
CA ALA A 88 -0.26 5.40 1.30
C ALA A 88 1.14 4.94 1.72
N VAL A 89 2.11 5.05 0.81
CA VAL A 89 3.52 4.73 1.04
C VAL A 89 4.34 6.01 1.13
N TYR A 90 5.13 6.14 2.19
CA TYR A 90 5.96 7.31 2.42
C TYR A 90 7.24 6.93 3.20
N PRO A 91 8.34 7.72 3.10
CA PRO A 91 9.56 7.42 3.84
C PRO A 91 9.30 7.40 5.34
N THR A 92 9.79 6.39 6.03
CA THR A 92 9.67 6.30 7.49
C THR A 92 10.48 7.41 8.13
N GLN A 93 9.82 8.29 8.90
CA GLN A 93 10.53 9.27 9.72
C GLN A 93 11.25 8.52 10.85
N ARG A 94 12.56 8.74 10.98
CA ARG A 94 13.35 8.26 12.12
C ARG A 94 13.15 9.14 13.33
#